data_AF-A0A8B7C3J6-F1
#
_entry.id   AF-A0A8B7C3J6-F1
#
_cell.length_a   1.000
_cell.length_b   1.000
_cell.length_c   1.000
_cell.angle_alpha   90.00
_cell.angle_beta   90.00
_cell.angle_gamma   90.00
#
_symmetry.space_group_name_H-M   'P 1'
#
loop_
_entity.id
_entity.type
_entity.pdbx_description
1 polymer ?
#
loop_
_entity_poly.entity_id
_entity_poly.type
_entity_poly.pdbx_seq_one_letter_code
_entity_poly.pdbx_strand_id
1 'polypeptide(L)'
;MASSSGSRKDCPICLEPVKDEAYLDQCFHAFCYQCIAQWLRLVANKHSQPISSIRCPLCKTENFSIVHCFDGESFQRHYVNQDHRKSHLSNVHEFRRQFYKREAGIANNIFDVQQYWKRHKYRQKNIWLQNWLRREIQTLTQEENVDIILHHIHGVIESFLRREEQEGIKAMPEQKREEFRGLLSDAARPFLLGYTERFFSELELFLASGLNIEAYDKVCKQRLGLLSGETRETSEEFCDEYRYLHLLDEDAEKTD
;
A
#
# COMPACT_ATOMS: atom_id res chain seq x y z
N MET A 1 30.95 16.60 27.95
CA MET A 1 30.60 15.18 27.76
C MET A 1 29.56 14.82 28.80
N ALA A 2 28.29 14.76 28.40
CA ALA A 2 27.19 14.32 29.26
C ALA A 2 26.59 13.07 28.62
N SER A 3 26.89 11.92 29.21
CA SER A 3 26.38 10.62 28.80
C SER A 3 24.93 10.49 29.28
N SER A 4 23.96 10.64 28.39
CA SER A 4 22.57 10.25 28.66
C SER A 4 22.46 8.73 28.50
N SER A 5 22.58 8.00 29.60
CA SER A 5 22.25 6.57 29.68
C SER A 5 20.74 6.42 29.47
N GLY A 6 20.31 6.24 28.22
CA GLY A 6 18.97 5.75 27.93
C GLY A 6 18.85 4.36 28.54
N SER A 7 18.03 4.22 29.57
CA SER A 7 17.70 2.93 30.17
C SER A 7 17.11 2.04 29.08
N ARG A 8 17.90 1.09 28.57
CA ARG A 8 17.39 0.05 27.66
C ARG A 8 16.33 -0.70 28.45
N LYS A 9 15.08 -0.67 28.00
CA LYS A 9 14.01 -1.42 28.64
C LYS A 9 14.26 -2.89 28.34
N ASP A 10 14.58 -3.66 29.37
CA ASP A 10 14.71 -5.11 29.24
C ASP A 10 13.32 -5.74 29.08
N CYS A 11 13.25 -6.79 28.27
CA CYS A 11 12.03 -7.54 28.03
C CYS A 11 11.62 -8.28 29.31
N PRO A 12 10.40 -8.07 29.84
CA PRO A 12 9.95 -8.73 31.06
C PRO A 12 9.80 -10.25 30.97
N ILE A 13 9.86 -10.82 29.76
CA ILE A 13 9.71 -12.26 29.52
C ILE A 13 11.08 -12.95 29.47
N CYS A 14 12.03 -12.43 28.67
CA CYS A 14 13.35 -13.05 28.52
C CYS A 14 14.46 -12.36 29.31
N LEU A 15 14.18 -11.21 29.94
CA LEU A 15 15.11 -10.42 30.75
C LEU A 15 16.34 -9.89 29.98
N GLU A 16 16.32 -9.98 28.65
CA GLU A 16 17.31 -9.36 27.76
C GLU A 16 16.80 -8.02 27.22
N PRO A 17 17.67 -7.14 26.69
CA PRO A 17 17.24 -5.97 25.94
C PRO A 17 16.22 -6.33 24.86
N VAL A 18 15.16 -5.53 24.76
CA VAL A 18 14.08 -5.79 23.80
C VAL A 18 14.63 -5.84 22.36
N LYS A 19 14.34 -6.95 21.67
CA LYS A 19 14.60 -7.19 20.23
C LYS A 19 13.28 -7.29 19.51
N ASP A 20 13.16 -6.65 18.34
CA ASP A 20 11.91 -6.54 17.58
C ASP A 20 10.75 -6.10 18.48
N GLU A 21 10.80 -4.83 18.89
CA GLU A 21 9.89 -4.28 19.89
C GLU A 21 8.42 -4.48 19.48
N ALA A 22 7.66 -5.03 20.42
CA ALA A 22 6.26 -5.31 20.27
C ALA A 22 5.47 -4.81 21.47
N TYR A 23 4.26 -4.35 21.21
CA TYR A 23 3.36 -3.72 22.16
C TYR A 23 2.02 -4.46 22.18
N LEU A 24 1.42 -4.56 23.35
CA LEU A 24 0.02 -4.97 23.45
C LEU A 24 -0.91 -3.76 23.26
N ASP A 25 -2.02 -3.94 22.56
CA ASP A 25 -2.85 -2.86 22.02
C ASP A 25 -3.61 -2.00 23.06
N GLN A 26 -3.98 -2.55 24.21
CA GLN A 26 -4.72 -1.81 25.24
C GLN A 26 -3.81 -1.17 26.29
N CYS A 27 -2.71 -1.86 26.64
CA CYS A 27 -1.84 -1.43 27.74
C CYS A 27 -0.47 -0.88 27.30
N PHE A 28 -0.11 -1.03 26.02
CA PHE A 28 1.14 -0.56 25.43
C PHE A 28 2.43 -0.98 26.16
N HIS A 29 2.37 -2.06 26.94
CA HIS A 29 3.59 -2.63 27.51
C HIS A 29 4.43 -3.30 26.43
N ALA A 30 5.74 -3.05 26.49
CA ALA A 30 6.72 -3.50 25.50
C ALA A 30 7.35 -4.85 25.86
N PHE A 31 7.57 -5.67 24.84
CA PHE A 31 8.21 -6.99 24.90
C PHE A 31 9.01 -7.23 23.61
N CYS A 32 9.86 -8.26 23.59
CA CYS A 32 10.30 -8.82 22.31
C CYS A 32 9.10 -9.46 21.58
N TYR A 33 8.94 -9.22 20.28
CA TYR A 33 7.85 -9.81 19.48
C TYR A 33 7.76 -11.33 19.64
N GLN A 34 8.91 -12.01 19.53
CA GLN A 34 8.96 -13.47 19.66
C GLN A 34 8.51 -13.96 21.04
N CYS A 35 8.87 -13.23 22.10
CA CYS A 35 8.51 -13.58 23.47
C CYS A 35 7.00 -13.46 23.71
N ILE A 36 6.39 -12.35 23.30
CA ILE A 36 4.95 -12.15 23.50
C ILE A 36 4.11 -13.03 22.57
N ALA A 37 4.58 -13.32 21.36
CA ALA A 37 3.95 -14.28 20.44
C ALA A 37 4.00 -15.72 20.99
N GLN A 38 5.12 -16.13 21.62
CA GLN A 38 5.20 -17.43 22.27
C GLN A 38 4.29 -17.50 23.50
N TRP A 39 4.20 -16.43 24.29
CA TRP A 39 3.25 -16.34 25.40
C TRP A 39 1.81 -16.54 24.92
N LEU A 40 1.42 -15.90 23.80
CA LEU A 40 0.12 -16.11 23.17
C LEU A 40 -0.15 -17.58 22.84
N ARG A 41 0.80 -18.26 22.17
CA ARG A 41 0.68 -19.68 21.82
C ARG A 41 0.53 -20.57 23.06
N LEU A 42 1.29 -20.28 24.12
CA LEU A 42 1.23 -21.03 25.38
C LEU A 42 -0.12 -20.85 26.09
N VAL A 43 -0.69 -19.66 26.08
CA VAL A 43 -2.02 -19.40 26.64
C VAL A 43 -3.08 -20.10 25.79
N ALA A 44 -3.03 -19.95 24.46
CA ALA A 44 -3.97 -20.59 23.55
C ALA A 44 -4.03 -22.12 23.72
N ASN A 45 -2.87 -22.79 23.83
CA ASN A 45 -2.79 -24.24 24.01
C ASN A 45 -3.43 -24.76 25.31
N LYS A 46 -3.65 -23.90 26.32
CA LYS A 46 -4.32 -24.28 27.58
C LYS A 46 -5.83 -24.24 27.48
N HIS A 47 -6.38 -23.59 26.45
CA HIS A 47 -7.81 -23.46 26.24
C HIS A 47 -8.27 -24.45 25.17
N SER A 48 -9.37 -25.15 25.43
CA SER A 48 -9.99 -26.06 24.45
C SER A 48 -10.75 -25.33 23.33
N GLN A 49 -10.88 -24.01 23.43
CA GLN A 49 -11.59 -23.15 22.47
C GLN A 49 -10.66 -22.01 22.03
N PRO A 50 -10.84 -21.47 20.80
CA PRO A 50 -10.07 -20.33 20.32
C PRO A 50 -10.19 -19.14 21.29
N ILE A 51 -9.06 -18.55 21.67
CA ILE A 51 -9.04 -17.38 22.53
C ILE A 51 -9.24 -16.11 21.69
N SER A 52 -10.10 -15.21 22.15
CA SER A 52 -10.33 -13.92 21.49
C SER A 52 -9.44 -12.79 22.02
N SER A 53 -8.77 -13.02 23.16
CA SER A 53 -7.93 -12.05 23.84
C SER A 53 -6.80 -12.72 24.61
N ILE A 54 -5.78 -11.94 24.94
CA ILE A 54 -4.64 -12.35 25.77
C ILE A 54 -4.45 -11.38 26.94
N ARG A 55 -4.14 -11.91 28.12
CA ARG A 55 -3.78 -11.09 29.28
C ARG A 55 -2.31 -10.71 29.25
N CYS A 56 -2.03 -9.43 29.47
CA CYS A 56 -0.68 -8.91 29.57
C CYS A 56 0.10 -9.62 30.70
N PRO A 57 1.32 -10.14 30.46
CA PRO A 57 2.14 -10.74 31.50
C PRO A 57 2.42 -9.80 32.69
N LEU A 58 2.56 -8.50 32.41
CA LEU A 58 2.89 -7.46 33.38
C LEU A 58 1.70 -6.98 34.20
N CYS A 59 0.68 -6.43 33.53
CA CYS A 59 -0.43 -5.72 34.20
C CYS A 59 -1.75 -6.49 34.20
N LYS A 60 -1.80 -7.67 33.56
CA LYS A 60 -2.99 -8.51 33.41
C LYS A 60 -4.16 -7.92 32.62
N THR A 61 -4.06 -6.70 32.12
CA THR A 61 -5.03 -6.11 31.18
C THR A 61 -5.28 -7.04 29.99
N GLU A 62 -6.53 -7.14 29.56
CA GLU A 62 -6.92 -7.89 28.36
C GLU A 62 -6.57 -7.10 27.10
N ASN A 63 -6.01 -7.79 26.11
CA ASN A 63 -5.52 -7.24 24.86
C ASN A 63 -5.99 -8.11 23.70
N PHE A 64 -6.28 -7.51 22.56
CA PHE A 64 -6.86 -8.20 21.40
C PHE A 64 -5.87 -8.36 20.26
N SER A 65 -4.73 -7.65 20.33
CA SER A 65 -3.67 -7.75 19.35
C SER A 65 -2.29 -7.39 19.88
N ILE A 66 -1.27 -7.82 19.15
CA ILE A 66 0.14 -7.47 19.33
C ILE A 66 0.55 -6.59 18.15
N VAL A 67 0.98 -5.37 18.43
CA VAL A 67 1.53 -4.42 17.45
C VAL A 67 3.06 -4.57 17.43
N HIS A 68 3.66 -4.74 16.25
CA HIS A 68 5.11 -4.97 16.10
C HIS A 68 5.65 -4.44 14.77
N CYS A 69 6.98 -4.52 14.56
CA CYS A 69 7.66 -4.04 13.36
C CYS A 69 7.32 -2.57 13.03
N PHE A 70 7.35 -1.70 14.04
CA PHE A 70 7.18 -0.27 13.83
C PHE A 70 8.49 0.33 13.30
N ASP A 71 8.45 0.95 12.12
CA ASP A 71 9.60 1.58 11.45
C ASP A 71 9.55 3.12 11.48
N GLY A 72 8.61 3.70 12.25
CA GLY A 72 8.34 5.14 12.28
C GLY A 72 7.21 5.56 11.33
N GLU A 73 6.91 4.73 10.35
CA GLU A 73 5.98 5.03 9.26
C GLU A 73 4.80 4.05 9.21
N SER A 74 5.04 2.79 9.56
CA SER A 74 4.08 1.71 9.49
C SER A 74 4.26 0.73 10.66
N PHE A 75 3.24 -0.10 10.90
CA PHE A 75 3.32 -1.19 11.87
C PHE A 75 2.60 -2.44 11.35
N GLN A 76 2.84 -3.56 12.01
CA GLN A 76 2.12 -4.82 11.80
C GLN A 76 1.31 -5.16 13.04
N ARG A 77 0.12 -5.72 12.84
CA ARG A 77 -0.77 -6.11 13.93
C ARG A 77 -1.12 -7.59 13.81
N HIS A 78 -0.84 -8.33 14.88
CA HIS A 78 -1.15 -9.74 15.05
C HIS A 78 -2.34 -9.86 16.02
N TYR A 79 -3.52 -10.13 15.48
CA TYR A 79 -4.74 -10.31 16.29
C TYR A 79 -4.77 -11.68 16.96
N VAL A 80 -5.26 -11.73 18.21
CA VAL A 80 -5.30 -12.95 19.02
C VAL A 80 -6.26 -14.00 18.46
N ASN A 81 -7.43 -13.56 17.95
CA ASN A 81 -8.46 -14.42 17.39
C ASN A 81 -8.17 -14.87 15.93
N GLN A 82 -6.97 -15.40 15.68
CA GLN A 82 -6.55 -15.82 14.34
C GLN A 82 -6.68 -17.33 14.07
N ASP A 83 -7.56 -18.04 14.78
CA ASP A 83 -8.08 -19.29 14.23
C ASP A 83 -9.09 -18.95 13.10
N HIS A 84 -8.66 -19.23 11.87
CA HIS A 84 -9.46 -19.32 10.63
C HIS A 84 -9.76 -18.06 9.79
N ARG A 85 -9.19 -16.90 10.12
CA ARG A 85 -8.95 -15.88 9.09
C ARG A 85 -7.46 -15.61 8.95
N LYS A 86 -6.76 -16.53 8.27
CA LYS A 86 -5.83 -16.03 7.24
C LYS A 86 -6.66 -15.00 6.49
N SER A 87 -6.34 -13.72 6.62
CA SER A 87 -6.99 -12.68 5.84
C SER A 87 -7.19 -13.25 4.43
N HIS A 88 -8.41 -13.32 3.90
CA HIS A 88 -8.66 -13.84 2.54
C HIS A 88 -8.01 -12.97 1.44
N LEU A 89 -7.05 -12.12 1.82
CA LEU A 89 -6.11 -11.45 0.95
C LEU A 89 -5.26 -12.51 0.24
N SER A 90 -5.48 -12.59 -1.07
CA SER A 90 -4.78 -13.49 -1.97
C SER A 90 -3.26 -13.25 -2.00
N ASN A 91 -2.51 -14.19 -2.61
CA ASN A 91 -1.08 -14.05 -2.89
C ASN A 91 -0.74 -12.74 -3.64
N VAL A 92 -1.70 -12.14 -4.35
CA VAL A 92 -1.54 -10.83 -5.00
C VAL A 92 -1.36 -9.71 -3.97
N HIS A 93 -2.13 -9.72 -2.89
CA HIS A 93 -2.01 -8.73 -1.81
C HIS A 93 -0.69 -8.90 -1.06
N GLU A 94 -0.25 -10.13 -0.82
CA GLU A 94 1.05 -10.39 -0.22
C GLU A 94 2.19 -9.84 -1.08
N PHE A 95 2.15 -10.13 -2.39
CA PHE A 95 3.09 -9.55 -3.36
C PHE A 95 3.08 -8.02 -3.35
N ARG A 96 1.91 -7.39 -3.44
CA ARG A 96 1.79 -5.93 -3.42
C ARG A 96 2.29 -5.34 -2.11
N ARG A 97 2.06 -6.00 -0.98
CA ARG A 97 2.58 -5.56 0.33
C ARG A 97 4.10 -5.60 0.36
N GLN A 98 4.71 -6.67 -0.15
CA GLN A 98 6.17 -6.74 -0.29
C GLN A 98 6.69 -5.63 -1.21
N PHE A 99 5.97 -5.35 -2.30
CA PHE A 99 6.27 -4.24 -3.18
C PHE A 99 6.29 -2.91 -2.40
N TYR A 100 5.30 -2.61 -1.55
CA TYR A 100 5.26 -1.38 -0.74
C TYR A 100 6.30 -1.28 0.38
N LYS A 101 6.91 -2.39 0.80
CA LYS A 101 7.94 -2.39 1.86
C LYS A 101 9.35 -2.21 1.33
N ARG A 102 9.61 -2.59 0.08
CA ARG A 102 10.97 -2.56 -0.47
C ARG A 102 11.36 -1.14 -0.84
N GLU A 103 12.51 -0.61 -0.41
CA GLU A 103 12.99 0.72 -0.81
C GLU A 103 12.82 0.94 -2.32
N ALA A 104 12.32 2.13 -2.67
CA ALA A 104 12.16 2.53 -4.06
C ALA A 104 13.55 2.70 -4.68
N GLY A 105 14.14 1.59 -5.14
CA GLY A 105 15.25 1.65 -6.08
C GLY A 105 14.82 2.53 -7.25
N ILE A 106 15.76 3.34 -7.76
CA ILE A 106 15.55 4.34 -8.84
C ILE A 106 14.67 3.71 -9.90
N ALA A 107 13.36 4.00 -9.84
CA ALA A 107 12.44 3.54 -10.83
C ALA A 107 12.77 4.38 -12.05
N ASN A 108 13.45 3.77 -13.02
CA ASN A 108 13.48 4.33 -14.38
C ASN A 108 12.05 4.75 -14.71
N ASN A 109 11.86 5.95 -15.25
CA ASN A 109 10.57 6.51 -15.63
C ASN A 109 9.92 5.65 -16.74
N ILE A 110 9.42 4.46 -16.37
CA ILE A 110 8.78 3.51 -17.30
C ILE A 110 7.55 4.16 -17.91
N PHE A 111 6.83 4.95 -17.11
CA PHE A 111 5.71 5.75 -17.55
C PHE A 111 6.00 7.23 -17.28
N ASP A 112 5.73 8.05 -18.29
CA ASP A 112 5.91 9.49 -18.19
C ASP A 112 4.68 10.13 -17.52
N VAL A 113 4.73 10.18 -16.18
CA VAL A 113 3.72 10.85 -15.35
C VAL A 113 3.62 12.34 -15.72
N GLN A 114 4.72 13.00 -16.09
CA GLN A 114 4.67 14.42 -16.47
C GLN A 114 3.85 14.61 -17.75
N GLN A 115 4.02 13.76 -18.75
CA GLN A 115 3.23 13.78 -19.98
C GLN A 115 1.76 13.46 -19.74
N TYR A 116 1.44 12.55 -18.81
CA TYR A 116 0.06 12.27 -18.43
C TYR A 116 -0.68 13.53 -17.95
N TRP A 117 -0.06 14.30 -17.05
CA TRP A 117 -0.61 15.56 -16.55
C TRP A 117 -0.66 16.64 -17.63
N LYS A 118 0.42 16.83 -18.41
CA LYS A 118 0.50 17.82 -19.50
C LYS A 118 -0.56 17.59 -20.58
N ARG A 119 -0.85 16.34 -20.91
CA ARG A 119 -1.87 15.96 -21.90
C ARG A 119 -3.27 15.88 -21.31
N HIS A 120 -3.47 16.26 -20.05
CA HIS A 120 -4.78 16.26 -19.38
C HIS A 120 -5.48 14.89 -19.40
N LYS A 121 -4.69 13.80 -19.42
CA LYS A 121 -5.22 12.42 -19.51
C LYS A 121 -6.03 12.01 -18.27
N TYR A 122 -5.89 12.71 -17.15
CA TYR A 122 -6.70 12.52 -15.95
C TYR A 122 -8.20 12.80 -16.14
N ARG A 123 -8.58 13.51 -17.20
CA ARG A 123 -9.99 13.71 -17.59
C ARG A 123 -10.62 12.44 -18.16
N GLN A 124 -9.81 11.49 -18.62
CA GLN A 124 -10.32 10.22 -19.13
C GLN A 124 -10.65 9.31 -17.94
N LYS A 125 -11.87 8.75 -17.95
CA LYS A 125 -12.29 7.80 -16.92
C LYS A 125 -11.43 6.54 -16.97
N ASN A 126 -10.80 6.21 -15.85
CA ASN A 126 -10.12 4.93 -15.68
C ASN A 126 -11.08 3.94 -15.00
N ILE A 127 -11.63 3.00 -15.77
CA ILE A 127 -12.59 1.99 -15.28
C ILE A 127 -12.00 1.03 -14.23
N TRP A 128 -10.67 0.94 -14.16
CA TRP A 128 -9.96 0.05 -13.25
C TRP A 128 -9.63 0.73 -11.91
N LEU A 129 -9.76 2.05 -11.81
CA LEU A 129 -9.33 2.84 -10.65
C LEU A 129 -10.00 2.37 -9.35
N GLN A 130 -11.31 2.16 -9.35
CA GLN A 130 -12.05 1.64 -8.19
C GLN A 130 -11.48 0.32 -7.67
N ASN A 131 -11.29 -0.65 -8.56
CA ASN A 131 -10.81 -1.99 -8.21
C ASN A 131 -9.33 -1.95 -7.78
N TRP A 132 -8.54 -1.10 -8.42
CA TRP A 132 -7.15 -0.87 -8.04
C TRP A 132 -7.08 -0.27 -6.63
N LEU A 133 -7.81 0.82 -6.35
CA LEU A 133 -7.88 1.45 -5.03
C LEU A 133 -8.30 0.45 -3.96
N ARG A 134 -9.35 -0.33 -4.22
CA ARG A 134 -9.83 -1.36 -3.29
C ARG A 134 -8.71 -2.31 -2.91
N ARG A 135 -8.02 -2.89 -3.91
CA ARG A 135 -6.91 -3.83 -3.69
C ARG A 135 -5.75 -3.21 -2.92
N GLU A 136 -5.36 -1.99 -3.28
CA GLU A 136 -4.22 -1.32 -2.66
C GLU A 136 -4.53 -0.92 -1.21
N ILE A 137 -5.75 -0.43 -0.93
CA ILE A 137 -6.19 -0.14 0.44
C ILE A 137 -6.26 -1.42 1.27
N GLN A 138 -6.82 -2.51 0.73
CA GLN A 138 -6.80 -3.84 1.40
C GLN A 138 -5.37 -4.30 1.69
N THR A 139 -4.46 -4.10 0.72
CA THR A 139 -3.04 -4.45 0.87
C THR A 139 -2.37 -3.64 1.98
N LEU A 140 -2.60 -2.33 2.06
CA LEU A 140 -1.91 -1.46 3.00
C LEU A 140 -2.50 -1.53 4.41
N THR A 141 -3.83 -1.63 4.51
CA THR A 141 -4.54 -1.71 5.80
C THR A 141 -4.56 -3.14 6.37
N GLN A 142 -4.39 -4.15 5.52
CA GLN A 142 -4.56 -5.58 5.87
C GLN A 142 -5.99 -5.92 6.33
N GLU A 143 -6.98 -5.10 5.94
CA GLU A 143 -8.40 -5.30 6.24
C GLU A 143 -9.15 -5.74 4.97
N GLU A 144 -10.13 -6.66 5.11
CA GLU A 144 -10.96 -7.11 3.99
C GLU A 144 -12.02 -6.07 3.61
N ASN A 145 -12.69 -5.51 4.63
CA ASN A 145 -13.70 -4.48 4.46
C ASN A 145 -13.05 -3.10 4.49
N VAL A 146 -12.91 -2.51 3.31
CA VAL A 146 -12.31 -1.19 3.10
C VAL A 146 -13.31 -0.18 2.53
N ASP A 147 -14.60 -0.50 2.47
CA ASP A 147 -15.58 0.25 1.67
C ASP A 147 -15.68 1.72 2.09
N ILE A 148 -15.60 2.01 3.38
CA ILE A 148 -15.63 3.39 3.91
C ILE A 148 -14.40 4.17 3.44
N ILE A 149 -13.21 3.57 3.59
CA ILE A 149 -11.93 4.19 3.21
C ILE A 149 -11.87 4.39 1.69
N LEU A 150 -12.27 3.35 0.94
CA LEU A 150 -12.38 3.38 -0.51
C LEU A 150 -13.32 4.49 -0.98
N HIS A 151 -14.52 4.58 -0.42
CA HIS A 151 -15.50 5.59 -0.82
C HIS A 151 -15.00 7.01 -0.51
N HIS A 152 -14.34 7.21 0.63
CA HIS A 152 -13.72 8.48 0.98
C HIS A 152 -12.63 8.90 -0.01
N ILE A 153 -11.63 8.03 -0.24
CA ILE A 153 -10.50 8.31 -1.13
C ILE A 153 -10.98 8.47 -2.57
N HIS A 154 -11.84 7.56 -3.06
CA HIS A 154 -12.39 7.65 -4.40
C HIS A 154 -13.24 8.91 -4.60
N GLY A 155 -14.07 9.28 -3.61
CA GLY A 155 -14.88 10.48 -3.67
C GLY A 155 -14.04 11.76 -3.73
N VAL A 156 -12.90 11.81 -3.06
CA VAL A 156 -11.93 12.93 -3.18
C VAL A 156 -11.36 13.00 -4.60
N ILE A 157 -10.98 11.85 -5.18
CA ILE A 157 -10.50 11.80 -6.57
C ILE A 157 -11.59 12.27 -7.54
N GLU A 158 -12.81 11.73 -7.44
CA GLU A 158 -13.92 12.13 -8.31
C GLU A 158 -14.29 13.60 -8.15
N SER A 159 -14.31 14.12 -6.92
CA SER A 159 -14.59 15.53 -6.66
C SER A 159 -13.55 16.43 -7.31
N PHE A 160 -12.27 16.07 -7.23
CA PHE A 160 -11.21 16.77 -7.94
C PHE A 160 -11.43 16.72 -9.46
N LEU A 161 -11.64 15.53 -10.03
CA LEU A 161 -11.82 15.37 -11.47
C LEU A 161 -13.05 16.13 -12.00
N ARG A 162 -14.17 16.15 -11.27
CA ARG A 162 -15.37 16.90 -11.68
C ARG A 162 -15.17 18.41 -11.65
N ARG A 163 -14.40 18.94 -10.68
CA ARG A 163 -14.05 20.37 -10.67
C ARG A 163 -13.22 20.74 -11.89
N GLU A 164 -12.29 19.87 -12.27
CA GLU A 164 -11.40 20.07 -13.44
C GLU A 164 -12.06 19.92 -14.81
N GLU A 165 -13.21 19.26 -14.87
CA GLU A 165 -14.09 19.24 -16.06
C GLU A 165 -14.86 20.55 -16.20
N GLN A 166 -15.25 21.17 -15.08
CA GLN A 166 -16.06 22.40 -15.04
C GLN A 166 -15.20 23.66 -15.17
N GLU A 167 -14.00 23.64 -14.59
CA GLU A 167 -13.03 24.71 -14.69
C GLU A 167 -12.12 24.47 -15.91
N GLY A 168 -12.15 25.37 -16.88
CA GLY A 168 -11.32 25.27 -18.10
C GLY A 168 -9.80 25.23 -17.81
N ILE A 169 -8.97 25.28 -18.87
CA ILE A 169 -7.50 25.26 -18.76
C ILE A 169 -7.02 26.61 -18.18
N LYS A 170 -7.11 26.81 -16.86
CA LYS A 170 -6.65 28.03 -16.16
C LYS A 170 -5.36 27.85 -15.37
N ALA A 171 -5.18 26.69 -14.73
CA ALA A 171 -4.00 26.38 -13.92
C ALA A 171 -3.00 25.49 -14.66
N MET A 172 -1.71 25.63 -14.32
CA MET A 172 -0.65 24.81 -14.91
C MET A 172 -0.78 23.34 -14.48
N PRO A 173 -0.48 22.36 -15.36
CA PRO A 173 -0.55 20.94 -15.05
C PRO A 173 0.20 20.53 -13.78
N GLU A 174 1.36 21.15 -13.54
CA GLU A 174 2.20 20.92 -12.36
C GLU A 174 1.50 21.39 -11.07
N GLN A 175 0.81 22.52 -11.12
CA GLN A 175 0.05 23.03 -9.98
C GLN A 175 -1.16 22.15 -9.68
N LYS A 176 -1.86 21.67 -10.72
CA LYS A 176 -2.98 20.73 -10.59
C LYS A 176 -2.53 19.40 -10.00
N ARG A 177 -1.37 18.90 -10.42
CA ARG A 177 -0.76 17.70 -9.85
C ARG A 177 -0.47 17.87 -8.36
N GLU A 178 0.09 19.00 -7.96
CA GLU A 178 0.39 19.27 -6.55
C GLU A 178 -0.87 19.43 -5.71
N GLU A 179 -1.91 20.12 -6.22
CA GLU A 179 -3.21 20.21 -5.54
C GLU A 179 -3.85 18.84 -5.37
N PHE A 180 -3.89 18.03 -6.44
CA PHE A 180 -4.39 16.67 -6.39
C PHE A 180 -3.66 15.84 -5.33
N ARG A 181 -2.33 15.94 -5.31
CA ARG A 181 -1.46 15.24 -4.37
C ARG A 181 -1.74 15.66 -2.93
N GLY A 182 -1.88 16.96 -2.66
CA GLY A 182 -2.21 17.50 -1.34
C GLY A 182 -3.56 17.00 -0.82
N LEU A 183 -4.62 17.18 -1.61
CA LEU A 183 -5.98 16.75 -1.25
C LEU A 183 -6.06 15.26 -0.95
N LEU A 184 -5.41 14.45 -1.79
CA LEU A 184 -5.42 13.01 -1.61
C LEU A 184 -4.54 12.59 -0.42
N SER A 185 -3.43 13.29 -0.14
CA SER A 185 -2.60 13.08 1.06
C SER A 185 -3.41 13.29 2.32
N ASP A 186 -4.15 14.39 2.41
CA ASP A 186 -4.98 14.68 3.58
C ASP A 186 -6.07 13.62 3.78
N ALA A 187 -6.65 13.12 2.69
CA ALA A 187 -7.69 12.11 2.73
C ALA A 187 -7.17 10.71 3.09
N ALA A 188 -6.00 10.31 2.59
CA ALA A 188 -5.48 8.95 2.72
C ALA A 188 -4.55 8.74 3.92
N ARG A 189 -3.83 9.79 4.36
CA ARG A 189 -2.83 9.70 5.45
C ARG A 189 -3.36 9.10 6.75
N PRO A 190 -4.58 9.41 7.22
CA PRO A 190 -5.13 8.81 8.44
C PRO A 190 -5.24 7.28 8.38
N PHE A 191 -5.32 6.70 7.17
CA PHE A 191 -5.55 5.27 6.97
C PHE A 191 -4.30 4.53 6.49
N LEU A 192 -3.53 5.15 5.60
CA LEU A 192 -2.36 4.53 4.95
C LEU A 192 -1.04 4.86 5.66
N LEU A 193 -1.05 5.82 6.59
CA LEU A 193 0.09 6.22 7.42
C LEU A 193 1.33 6.50 6.56
N GLY A 194 2.49 5.92 6.87
CA GLY A 194 3.72 6.14 6.11
C GLY A 194 3.70 5.60 4.68
N TYR A 195 2.77 4.72 4.31
CA TYR A 195 2.64 4.27 2.93
C TYR A 195 2.00 5.30 1.99
N THR A 196 1.47 6.41 2.53
CA THR A 196 0.71 7.42 1.79
C THR A 196 1.46 7.98 0.57
N GLU A 197 2.72 8.39 0.75
CA GLU A 197 3.53 8.97 -0.34
C GLU A 197 3.83 7.97 -1.45
N ARG A 198 4.08 6.72 -1.06
CA ARG A 198 4.33 5.64 -2.00
C ARG A 198 3.06 5.21 -2.73
N PHE A 199 1.95 5.16 -2.03
CA PHE A 199 0.63 4.87 -2.59
C PHE A 199 0.29 5.86 -3.71
N PHE A 200 0.58 7.16 -3.52
CA PHE A 200 0.39 8.15 -4.59
C PHE A 200 1.35 7.98 -5.74
N SER A 201 2.62 7.70 -5.47
CA SER A 201 3.59 7.47 -6.54
C SER A 201 3.14 6.30 -7.42
N GLU A 202 2.60 5.24 -6.83
CA GLU A 202 2.06 4.10 -7.56
C GLU A 202 0.71 4.37 -8.22
N LEU A 203 -0.16 5.19 -7.61
CA LEU A 203 -1.41 5.63 -8.23
C LEU A 203 -1.15 6.45 -9.50
N GLU A 204 -0.21 7.41 -9.44
CA GLU A 204 0.16 8.22 -10.59
C GLU A 204 0.76 7.36 -11.72
N LEU A 205 1.63 6.41 -11.38
CA LEU A 205 2.18 5.46 -12.35
C LEU A 205 1.11 4.57 -12.96
N PHE A 206 0.18 4.05 -12.15
CA PHE A 206 -0.94 3.24 -12.63
C PHE A 206 -1.83 4.03 -13.61
N LEU A 207 -2.23 5.23 -13.22
CA LEU A 207 -3.03 6.12 -14.07
C LEU A 207 -2.31 6.50 -15.36
N ALA A 208 -1.01 6.84 -15.28
CA ALA A 208 -0.20 7.19 -16.44
C ALA A 208 0.04 6.00 -17.39
N SER A 209 0.05 4.77 -16.87
CA SER A 209 0.26 3.56 -17.67
C SER A 209 -0.91 3.23 -18.60
N GLY A 210 -2.15 3.58 -18.21
CA GLY A 210 -3.36 3.17 -18.93
C GLY A 210 -3.61 1.65 -18.92
N LEU A 211 -2.86 0.88 -18.14
CA LEU A 211 -2.94 -0.57 -18.07
C LEU A 211 -4.10 -1.03 -17.18
N ASN A 212 -4.59 -2.25 -17.43
CA ASN A 212 -5.37 -2.96 -16.43
C ASN A 212 -4.50 -3.42 -15.26
N ILE A 213 -5.14 -3.91 -14.21
CA ILE A 213 -4.51 -4.25 -12.93
C ILE A 213 -3.46 -5.37 -13.12
N GLU A 214 -3.79 -6.40 -13.90
CA GLU A 214 -2.94 -7.56 -14.13
C GLU A 214 -1.69 -7.21 -14.96
N ALA A 215 -1.83 -6.35 -15.97
CA ALA A 215 -0.72 -5.87 -16.77
C ALA A 215 0.20 -4.95 -15.97
N TYR A 216 -0.37 -4.06 -15.14
CA TYR A 216 0.42 -3.22 -14.23
C TYR A 216 1.21 -4.06 -13.22
N ASP A 217 0.63 -5.15 -12.70
CA ASP A 217 1.33 -6.06 -11.78
C ASP A 217 2.54 -6.74 -12.43
N LYS A 218 2.49 -7.07 -13.73
CA LYS A 218 3.66 -7.59 -14.45
C LYS A 218 4.79 -6.57 -14.45
N VAL A 219 4.50 -5.30 -14.68
CA VAL A 219 5.49 -4.20 -14.60
C VAL A 219 6.04 -4.08 -13.17
N CYS A 220 5.21 -4.18 -12.14
CA CYS A 220 5.68 -4.20 -10.75
C CYS A 220 6.61 -5.38 -10.45
N LYS A 221 6.32 -6.58 -10.97
CA LYS A 221 7.19 -7.76 -10.82
C LYS A 221 8.54 -7.58 -11.53
N GLN A 222 8.53 -6.98 -12.72
CA GLN A 222 9.76 -6.61 -13.44
C GLN A 222 10.59 -5.61 -12.63
N ARG A 223 9.95 -4.57 -12.08
CA ARG A 223 10.60 -3.56 -11.21
C ARG A 223 11.20 -4.17 -9.94
N LEU A 224 10.59 -5.23 -9.40
CA LEU A 224 11.12 -5.99 -8.28
C LEU A 224 12.28 -6.93 -8.65
N GLY A 225 12.62 -7.07 -9.93
CA GLY A 225 13.60 -8.04 -10.42
C GLY A 225 13.12 -9.50 -10.35
N LEU A 226 11.82 -9.74 -10.12
CA LEU A 226 11.24 -11.08 -10.02
C LEU A 226 11.02 -11.76 -11.38
N LEU A 227 11.16 -11.01 -12.49
CA LEU A 227 11.03 -11.51 -13.86
C LEU A 227 12.36 -11.53 -14.65
N SER A 228 13.50 -11.23 -14.01
CA SER A 228 14.81 -11.25 -14.68
C SER A 228 15.45 -12.66 -14.74
N GLY A 229 14.71 -13.71 -14.39
CA GLY A 229 15.21 -15.09 -14.30
C GLY A 229 14.71 -16.07 -15.37
N GLU A 230 13.79 -15.69 -16.26
CA GLU A 230 13.33 -16.59 -17.33
C GLU A 230 13.29 -15.84 -18.67
N THR A 231 14.08 -16.35 -19.62
CA THR A 231 14.19 -15.97 -21.05
C THR A 231 14.67 -14.54 -21.37
N ARG A 232 16.01 -14.39 -21.40
CA ARG A 232 16.68 -13.51 -22.36
C ARG A 232 16.49 -14.12 -23.75
N GLU A 233 15.43 -13.74 -24.45
CA GLU A 233 15.30 -13.74 -25.92
C GLU A 233 13.85 -13.35 -26.27
N THR A 234 13.63 -12.04 -26.45
CA THR A 234 12.53 -11.31 -27.14
C THR A 234 12.28 -9.97 -26.45
N SER A 235 13.29 -9.11 -26.40
CA SER A 235 13.16 -7.73 -25.88
C SER A 235 12.95 -6.68 -26.98
N GLU A 236 12.63 -7.08 -28.22
CA GLU A 236 12.51 -6.13 -29.33
C GLU A 236 11.14 -6.15 -30.05
N GLU A 237 10.25 -7.11 -29.81
CA GLU A 237 8.97 -7.18 -30.56
C GLU A 237 7.74 -6.61 -29.83
N PHE A 238 7.77 -6.42 -28.50
CA PHE A 238 6.55 -6.03 -27.76
C PHE A 238 6.21 -4.52 -27.83
N CYS A 239 7.10 -3.70 -28.40
CA CYS A 239 6.91 -2.24 -28.47
C CYS A 239 6.33 -1.76 -29.83
N ASP A 240 6.30 -2.60 -30.87
CA ASP A 240 5.83 -2.20 -32.20
C ASP A 240 4.36 -2.56 -32.49
N GLU A 241 3.79 -3.56 -31.81
CA GLU A 241 2.43 -4.02 -32.12
C GLU A 241 1.33 -3.05 -31.64
N TYR A 242 1.60 -2.27 -30.57
CA TYR A 242 0.67 -1.22 -30.11
C TYR A 242 0.84 0.13 -30.81
N ARG A 243 1.91 0.30 -31.60
CA ARG A 243 2.11 1.50 -32.42
C ARG A 243 1.26 1.48 -33.69
N TYR A 244 0.91 0.29 -34.18
CA TYR A 244 0.07 0.10 -35.37
C TYR A 244 -1.42 0.39 -35.15
N LEU A 245 -1.92 0.25 -33.92
CA LEU A 245 -3.33 0.56 -33.60
C LEU A 245 -3.63 2.05 -33.43
N HIS A 246 -2.61 2.91 -33.40
CA HIS A 246 -2.77 4.37 -33.32
C HIS A 246 -2.51 5.10 -34.64
N LEU A 247 -2.27 4.37 -35.74
CA LEU A 247 -2.05 4.94 -37.08
C LEU A 247 -3.26 4.73 -38.02
N LEU A 248 -4.31 4.02 -37.59
CA LEU A 248 -5.49 3.75 -38.43
C LEU A 248 -6.72 4.62 -38.10
N ASP A 249 -6.62 5.53 -37.12
CA ASP A 249 -7.73 6.44 -36.78
C ASP A 249 -7.57 7.85 -37.39
N GLU A 250 -6.51 8.14 -38.16
CA GLU A 250 -6.31 9.46 -38.79
C GLU A 250 -6.82 9.58 -40.25
N ASP A 251 -7.30 8.50 -40.88
CA ASP A 251 -7.73 8.53 -42.30
C ASP A 251 -9.25 8.39 -42.53
N ALA A 252 -10.08 8.45 -41.48
CA ALA A 252 -11.53 8.32 -41.61
C ALA A 252 -12.29 9.64 -41.39
N GLU A 253 -11.85 10.75 -42.00
CA GLU A 253 -12.70 11.93 -42.15
C GLU A 253 -12.27 12.81 -43.34
N LYS A 254 -12.49 12.31 -44.56
CA LYS A 254 -12.62 13.14 -45.77
C LYS A 254 -13.20 12.36 -46.96
N THR A 255 -14.52 12.21 -47.00
CA THR A 255 -15.34 12.08 -48.23
C THR A 255 -16.81 12.23 -47.84
N ASP A 256 -17.36 13.44 -47.92
CA ASP A 256 -18.28 13.91 -48.97
C ASP A 256 -18.69 15.38 -48.68
#